data_AF-A0A964QLS4-F1
#
_entry.id   AF-A0A964QLS4-F1
#
_cell.length_a   1.000
_cell.length_b   1.000
_cell.length_c   1.000
_cell.angle_alpha   90.00
_cell.angle_beta   90.00
_cell.angle_gamma   90.00
#
_symmetry.space_group_name_H-M   'P 1'
#
loop_
_entity.id
_entity.type
_entity.pdbx_description
1 polymer ?
#
loop_
_entity_poly.entity_id
_entity_poly.type
_entity_poly.pdbx_seq_one_letter_code
_entity_poly.pdbx_strand_id
1 'polypeptide(L)' 'HFGLGRAEMVDSLEVDWPSGAVQVLRQVGINQVIEIQEPQ' A
#
# COMPACT_ATOMS: atom_id res chain seq x y z
N HIS A 1 20.40 2.41 -3.91
CA HIS A 1 19.62 1.15 -3.92
C HIS A 1 18.17 1.49 -4.20
N PHE A 2 17.52 0.78 -5.12
CA PHE A 2 16.09 0.89 -5.40
C PHE A 2 15.43 -0.46 -5.08
N GLY A 3 14.24 -0.45 -4.48
CA GLY A 3 13.53 -1.64 -4.01
C GLY A 3 13.63 -1.88 -2.50
N LEU A 4 12.94 -2.92 -2.03
CA LEU A 4 12.75 -3.23 -0.59
C LEU A 4 13.86 -4.11 0.01
N GLY A 5 14.87 -4.51 -0.77
CA GLY A 5 15.98 -5.33 -0.29
C GLY A 5 15.53 -6.69 0.25
N ARG A 6 15.81 -6.96 1.52
CA ARG A 6 15.38 -8.19 2.23
C ARG A 6 14.12 -8.01 3.07
N ALA A 7 13.47 -6.84 3.00
CA ALA A 7 12.24 -6.62 3.75
C ALA A 7 11.12 -7.48 3.17
N GLU A 8 10.44 -8.23 4.03
CA GLU A 8 9.29 -9.08 3.64
C GLU A 8 7.95 -8.33 3.80
N MET A 9 8.00 -7.13 4.37
CA MET A 9 6.83 -6.34 4.72
C MET A 9 7.07 -4.85 4.45
N VAL A 10 6.03 -4.20 3.93
CA VAL A 10 5.92 -2.74 3.80
C VAL A 10 5.16 -2.20 5.00
N ASP A 11 5.72 -1.21 5.69
CA ASP A 11 5.11 -0.65 6.88
C ASP A 11 3.76 0.02 6.57
N SER A 12 3.72 0.81 5.49
CA SER A 12 2.53 1.50 5.01
C SER A 12 2.51 1.67 3.50
N LEU A 13 1.34 1.48 2.90
CA LEU A 13 1.00 1.87 1.54
C LEU A 13 -0.15 2.89 1.61
N GLU A 14 0.08 4.08 1.06
CA GLU A 14 -0.89 5.18 1.03
C GLU A 14 -1.43 5.35 -0.40
N VAL A 15 -2.74 5.53 -0.51
CA VAL A 15 -3.45 5.77 -1.76
C VAL A 15 -4.28 7.05 -1.61
N ASP A 16 -3.92 8.07 -2.38
CA ASP A 16 -4.68 9.29 -2.56
C ASP A 16 -5.71 9.11 -3.67
N TRP A 17 -7.00 9.20 -3.34
CA TRP A 17 -8.09 9.04 -4.29
C TRP A 17 -8.53 10.38 -4.91
N PRO A 18 -9.09 10.39 -6.14
CA PRO A 18 -9.56 11.62 -6.79
C PRO A 18 -10.63 12.40 -6.01
N SER A 19 -11.42 11.73 -5.16
CA SER A 19 -12.39 12.40 -4.28
C SER A 19 -11.74 13.21 -3.15
N GLY A 20 -10.45 12.97 -2.89
CA GLY A 20 -9.72 13.48 -1.72
C GLY A 20 -9.68 12.51 -0.54
N ALA A 21 -10.30 11.33 -0.64
CA ALA A 21 -10.13 10.28 0.38
C ALA A 21 -8.68 9.76 0.38
N VAL A 22 -8.16 9.44 1.57
CA VAL A 22 -6.85 8.82 1.74
C VAL A 22 -7.04 7.44 2.38
N GLN A 23 -6.52 6.40 1.73
CA GLN A 23 -6.54 5.05 2.25
C GLN A 23 -5.13 4.60 2.61
N VAL A 24 -4.94 4.15 3.85
CA VAL A 24 -3.66 3.63 4.34
C VAL A 24 -3.79 2.16 4.69
N LEU A 25 -3.06 1.32 3.97
CA LEU A 25 -2.87 -0.09 4.30
C LEU A 25 -1.57 -0.24 5.10
N ARG A 26 -1.61 -0.93 6.24
CA ARG A 26 -0.43 -1.16 7.10
C ARG A 26 0.00 -2.61 7.04
N GLN A 27 1.31 -2.85 7.21
CA GLN A 27 1.89 -4.19 7.31
C GLN A 27 1.56 -5.06 6.09
N VAL A 28 1.84 -4.52 4.91
CA VAL A 28 1.53 -5.15 3.64
C VAL A 28 2.67 -6.09 3.23
N GLY A 29 2.37 -7.38 3.06
CA GLY A 29 3.36 -8.35 2.58
C GLY A 29 3.82 -8.04 1.15
N ILE A 30 5.08 -8.34 0.84
CA ILE A 30 5.61 -8.21 -0.53
C ILE A 30 5.07 -9.30 -1.46
N ASN A 31 5.30 -9.15 -2.78
CA ASN A 31 5.04 -10.18 -3.80
C ASN A 31 3.57 -10.62 -3.95
N GLN A 32 2.62 -9.70 -3.76
CA GLN A 32 1.19 -9.95 -3.94
C GLN A 32 0.52 -8.84 -4.77
N VAL A 33 -0.61 -9.18 -5.38
CA VAL A 33 -1.53 -8.21 -5.99
C VAL A 33 -2.64 -7.96 -4.98
N ILE A 34 -2.90 -6.68 -4.70
CA ILE A 34 -3.93 -6.27 -3.74
C ILE A 34 -5.01 -5.55 -4.52
N GLU A 35 -6.24 -6.05 -4.42
CA GLU A 35 -7.41 -5.35 -4.90
C GLU A 35 -7.80 -4.29 -3.87
N ILE A 36 -7.90 -3.03 -4.30
CA ILE A 36 -8.30 -1.91 -3.46
C ILE A 36 -9.56 -1.27 -4.05
N GLN A 37 -10.43 -0.81 -3.17
CA GLN A 37 -11.63 -0.06 -3.51
C GLN A 37 -11.61 1.23 -2.71
N GLU A 38 -12.01 2.33 -3.35
CA GLU A 38 -12.12 3.63 -2.71
C GLU A 38 -13.08 3.53 -1.50
N PRO A 39 -12.68 3.99 -0.31
CA PRO A 39 -13.55 3.98 0.85
C PRO A 39 -14.76 4.91 0.63
N GLN A 40 -15.94 4.50 1.10
CA GLN A 40 -17.16 5.31 1.09
C GLN A 40 -17.14 6.42 2.14
#